data_AF-I1ZKB3-F1
#
_entry.id   AF-I1ZKB3-F1
#
_cell.length_a   1.000
_cell.length_b   1.000
_cell.length_c   1.000
_cell.angle_alpha   90.00
_cell.angle_beta   90.00
_cell.angle_gamma   90.00
#
_symmetry.space_group_name_H-M   'P 1'
#
loop_
_entity.id
_entity.type
_entity.pdbx_description
1 polymer ?
#
loop_
_entity_poly.entity_id
_entity_poly.type
_entity_poly.pdbx_seq_one_letter_code
_entity_poly.pdbx_strand_id
1 'polypeptide(L)'
;MVVERELADKKELEIVNVLPSLHAGGAGQLAAFKYFKDPVEVEFITAQAGLDIGDTSVGMHVKHVQVPIRPILRELGGAHVTALASRPKLIGGARALYLDDPIRKS
;
A
#
# COMPACT_ATOMS: atom_id res chain seq x y z
N MET A 1 -9.54 -5.63 -0.95
CA MET A 1 -8.32 -5.70 -0.11
C MET A 1 -8.72 -5.89 1.36
N VAL A 2 -8.00 -6.73 2.12
CA VAL A 2 -8.29 -6.99 3.54
C VAL A 2 -7.77 -5.88 4.44
N VAL A 3 -8.60 -5.39 5.36
CA VAL A 3 -8.24 -4.48 6.44
C VAL A 3 -8.95 -4.87 7.74
N GLU A 4 -8.52 -4.32 8.87
CA GLU A 4 -9.33 -4.33 10.09
C GLU A 4 -10.56 -3.46 9.90
N ARG A 5 -11.73 -3.91 10.39
CA ARG A 5 -12.99 -3.13 10.33
C ARG A 5 -12.84 -1.73 10.91
N GLU A 6 -12.12 -1.60 12.03
CA GLU A 6 -11.83 -0.31 12.66
C GLU A 6 -11.17 0.69 11.67
N LEU A 7 -10.26 0.20 10.83
CA LEU A 7 -9.61 1.04 9.82
C LEU A 7 -10.58 1.42 8.70
N ALA A 8 -11.42 0.48 8.26
CA ALA A 8 -12.44 0.73 7.25
C ALA A 8 -13.42 1.81 7.72
N ASP A 9 -13.93 1.69 8.95
CA ASP A 9 -14.85 2.66 9.55
C ASP A 9 -14.18 4.03 9.72
N LYS A 10 -12.96 4.07 10.26
CA LYS A 10 -12.21 5.33 10.48
C LYS A 10 -11.89 6.08 9.19
N LYS A 11 -11.72 5.37 8.08
CA LYS A 11 -11.40 5.95 6.77
C LYS A 11 -12.59 6.00 5.82
N GLU A 12 -13.79 5.61 6.28
CA GLU A 12 -15.00 5.54 5.47
C GLU A 12 -14.78 4.74 4.17
N LEU A 13 -14.12 3.59 4.28
CA LEU A 13 -13.86 2.72 3.14
C LEU A 13 -15.10 1.90 2.78
N GLU A 14 -15.37 1.74 1.50
CA GLU A 14 -16.47 0.91 1.00
C GLU A 14 -16.17 -0.57 1.29
N ILE A 15 -16.89 -1.15 2.25
CA ILE A 15 -16.81 -2.57 2.59
C ILE A 15 -17.57 -3.37 1.52
N VAL A 16 -16.89 -4.35 0.92
CA VAL A 16 -17.47 -5.23 -0.09
C VAL A 16 -17.68 -6.64 0.46
N ASN A 17 -18.65 -7.36 -0.10
CA ASN A 17 -19.02 -8.69 0.38
C ASN A 17 -18.33 -9.79 -0.46
N VAL A 18 -17.19 -10.29 0.03
CA VAL A 18 -16.50 -11.45 -0.53
C VAL A 18 -15.70 -12.16 0.57
N LEU A 19 -15.61 -13.49 0.48
CA LEU A 19 -14.71 -14.30 1.29
C LEU A 19 -13.59 -14.83 0.40
N PRO A 20 -12.31 -14.55 0.70
CA PRO A 20 -11.22 -15.05 -0.11
C PRO A 20 -11.04 -16.56 0.06
N SER A 21 -10.53 -17.18 -0.99
CA SER A 21 -10.08 -18.57 -0.97
C SER A 21 -8.67 -18.67 -1.56
N LEU A 22 -8.00 -19.81 -1.35
CA LEU A 22 -6.66 -20.01 -1.88
C LEU A 22 -6.61 -19.87 -3.42
N HIS A 23 -7.68 -20.26 -4.11
CA HIS A 23 -7.79 -20.20 -5.57
C HIS A 23 -8.46 -18.92 -6.09
N ALA A 24 -8.96 -18.05 -5.19
CA ALA A 24 -9.58 -16.78 -5.54
C ALA A 24 -9.29 -15.75 -4.43
N GLY A 25 -8.22 -14.97 -4.61
CA GLY A 25 -7.68 -14.00 -3.64
C GLY A 25 -6.24 -14.33 -3.21
N GLY A 26 -5.90 -15.62 -3.14
CA GLY A 26 -4.53 -16.07 -2.90
C GLY A 26 -4.13 -16.16 -1.43
N ALA A 27 -2.98 -16.78 -1.17
CA ALA A 27 -2.55 -17.15 0.18
C ALA A 27 -2.28 -15.95 1.09
N GLY A 28 -1.77 -14.83 0.55
CA GLY A 28 -1.51 -13.62 1.34
C GLY A 28 -2.79 -12.99 1.89
N GLN A 29 -3.84 -12.92 1.06
CA GLN A 29 -5.15 -12.40 1.46
C GLN A 29 -5.82 -13.31 2.50
N LEU A 30 -5.75 -14.62 2.30
CA LEU A 30 -6.25 -15.61 3.26
C LEU A 30 -5.50 -15.53 4.60
N ALA A 31 -4.18 -15.34 4.56
CA ALA A 31 -3.38 -15.14 5.77
C ALA A 31 -3.79 -13.84 6.50
N ALA A 32 -4.01 -12.74 5.79
CA ALA A 32 -4.50 -11.50 6.39
C ALA A 32 -5.84 -11.71 7.11
N PHE A 33 -6.81 -12.37 6.47
CA PHE A 33 -8.08 -12.73 7.12
C PHE A 33 -7.90 -13.61 8.37
N LYS A 34 -6.93 -14.53 8.34
CA LYS A 34 -6.66 -15.41 9.48
C LYS A 34 -6.03 -14.68 10.66
N TYR A 35 -5.16 -13.70 10.40
CA TYR A 35 -4.36 -13.04 11.43
C TYR A 35 -4.94 -11.71 11.94
N PHE A 36 -5.84 -11.07 11.20
CA PHE A 36 -6.57 -9.88 11.67
C PHE A 36 -7.64 -10.25 12.69
N LYS A 37 -8.01 -9.27 13.53
CA LYS A 37 -8.97 -9.46 14.61
C LYS A 37 -10.41 -9.41 14.12
N ASP A 38 -10.75 -8.44 13.28
CA ASP A 38 -12.07 -8.29 12.65
C ASP A 38 -11.87 -7.89 11.18
N PRO A 39 -11.46 -8.83 10.32
CA PRO A 39 -11.13 -8.54 8.94
C PRO A 39 -12.38 -8.22 8.12
N VAL A 40 -12.25 -7.22 7.24
CA VAL A 40 -13.21 -6.90 6.19
C VAL A 40 -12.51 -6.73 4.86
N GLU A 41 -13.25 -6.96 3.78
CA GLU A 41 -12.83 -6.60 2.44
C GLU A 41 -13.31 -5.21 2.09
N VAL A 42 -12.42 -4.39 1.52
CA VAL A 42 -12.76 -3.08 0.98
C VAL A 42 -12.47 -3.03 -0.50
N GLU A 43 -13.28 -2.25 -1.23
CA GLU A 43 -13.13 -2.04 -2.67
C GLU A 43 -11.76 -1.43 -2.99
N PHE A 44 -11.38 -0.38 -2.27
CA PHE A 44 -10.15 0.36 -2.52
C PHE A 44 -9.61 1.03 -1.26
N ILE A 45 -8.28 1.27 -1.22
CA ILE A 45 -7.64 2.13 -0.24
C ILE A 45 -6.61 3.04 -0.91
N THR A 46 -6.40 4.21 -0.29
CA THR A 46 -5.20 5.02 -0.48
C THR A 46 -4.31 4.95 0.77
N ALA A 47 -3.13 4.35 0.62
CA ALA A 47 -2.10 4.19 1.63
C ALA A 47 -0.92 5.14 1.39
N GLN A 48 -0.14 5.39 2.44
CA GLN A 48 1.04 6.26 2.39
C GLN A 48 2.30 5.53 1.90
N ALA A 49 2.29 4.21 1.92
CA ALA A 49 3.35 3.36 1.41
C ALA A 49 2.78 1.99 1.02
N GLY A 50 3.53 1.26 0.19
CA GLY A 50 3.22 -0.10 -0.21
C GLY A 50 4.49 -0.91 -0.43
N LEU A 51 4.43 -2.19 -0.06
CA LEU A 51 5.43 -3.20 -0.36
C LEU A 51 4.80 -4.18 -1.35
N ASP A 52 5.48 -4.41 -2.46
CA ASP A 52 5.08 -5.38 -3.48
C ASP A 52 6.04 -6.56 -3.45
N ILE A 53 5.50 -7.77 -3.36
CA ILE A 53 6.25 -9.02 -3.31
C ILE A 53 5.76 -9.89 -4.47
N GLY A 54 6.63 -10.12 -5.45
CA GLY A 54 6.30 -10.91 -6.64
C GLY A 54 5.61 -10.10 -7.75
N ASP A 55 5.92 -8.81 -7.84
CA ASP A 55 5.54 -7.94 -8.97
C ASP A 55 4.02 -7.83 -9.21
N THR A 56 3.24 -7.79 -8.13
CA THR A 56 1.77 -7.69 -8.12
C THR A 56 1.23 -6.28 -8.40
N SER A 57 2.11 -5.27 -8.50
CA SER A 57 1.81 -3.89 -8.91
C SER A 57 0.85 -3.13 -7.96
N VAL A 58 1.30 -2.87 -6.73
CA VAL A 58 0.49 -2.18 -5.69
C VAL A 58 0.33 -0.66 -5.86
N GLY A 59 0.89 -0.07 -6.93
CA GLY A 59 0.98 1.38 -7.12
C GLY A 59 -0.37 2.09 -7.14
N MET A 60 -1.44 1.43 -7.58
CA MET A 60 -2.80 2.01 -7.58
C MET A 60 -3.28 2.40 -6.18
N HIS A 61 -2.74 1.80 -5.12
CA HIS A 61 -3.13 2.06 -3.74
C HIS A 61 -2.21 3.04 -3.01
N VAL A 62 -1.12 3.51 -3.61
CA VAL A 62 -0.19 4.44 -2.94
C VAL A 62 -0.52 5.88 -3.30
N LYS A 63 -0.69 6.72 -2.27
CA LYS A 63 -1.03 8.13 -2.39
C LYS A 63 -0.04 8.84 -3.33
N HIS A 64 -0.58 9.61 -4.26
CA HIS A 64 0.22 10.49 -5.09
C HIS A 64 0.76 11.68 -4.26
N VAL A 65 2.06 12.02 -4.29
CA VAL A 65 3.11 11.63 -5.26
C VAL A 65 3.90 10.40 -4.79
N GLN A 66 3.95 9.36 -5.62
CA GLN A 66 4.66 8.13 -5.31
C GLN A 66 6.18 8.28 -5.54
N VAL A 67 6.96 7.71 -4.63
CA VAL A 67 8.42 7.65 -4.70
C VAL A 67 8.88 6.20 -4.51
N PRO A 68 9.58 5.62 -5.49
CA PRO A 68 10.16 4.29 -5.32
C PRO A 68 11.25 4.27 -4.27
N ILE A 69 11.07 3.43 -3.26
CA ILE A 69 12.06 3.13 -2.23
C ILE A 69 12.87 1.91 -2.69
N ARG A 70 14.18 1.93 -2.45
CA ARG A 70 15.06 0.78 -2.72
C ARG A 70 15.19 -0.07 -1.46
N PRO A 71 14.54 -1.24 -1.37
CA PRO A 71 14.68 -2.10 -0.21
C PRO A 71 16.12 -2.61 -0.08
N ILE A 72 16.57 -2.83 1.16
CA ILE A 72 17.85 -3.47 1.44
C ILE A 72 17.79 -4.94 0.99
N LEU A 73 16.70 -5.63 1.33
CA LEU A 73 16.39 -6.96 0.85
C LEU A 73 15.49 -6.86 -0.40
N ARG A 74 16.01 -7.26 -1.56
CA ARG A 74 15.32 -7.12 -2.86
C ARG A 74 14.55 -8.36 -3.29
N GLU A 75 14.68 -9.46 -2.56
CA GLU A 75 14.01 -10.72 -2.85
C GLU A 75 13.56 -11.41 -1.56
N LEU A 76 12.44 -12.11 -1.62
CA LEU A 76 11.94 -12.98 -0.56
C LEU A 76 11.62 -14.36 -1.15
N GLY A 77 12.45 -15.36 -0.86
CA GLY A 77 12.25 -16.72 -1.38
C GLY A 77 12.23 -16.84 -2.92
N GLY A 78 12.83 -15.87 -3.63
CA GLY A 78 12.83 -15.76 -5.09
C GLY A 78 11.80 -14.80 -5.68
N ALA A 79 10.90 -14.24 -4.87
CA ALA A 79 9.99 -13.18 -5.32
C ALA A 79 10.67 -11.82 -5.20
N HIS A 80 10.60 -10.99 -6.25
CA HIS A 80 11.11 -9.62 -6.19
C HIS A 80 10.36 -8.79 -5.16
N VAL A 81 11.09 -7.91 -4.47
CA VAL A 81 10.56 -7.00 -3.48
C VAL A 81 10.77 -5.57 -3.97
N THR A 82 9.67 -4.88 -4.26
CA THR A 82 9.68 -3.45 -4.58
C THR A 82 8.86 -2.67 -3.56
N ALA A 83 9.16 -1.38 -3.40
CA ALA A 83 8.47 -0.56 -2.40
C ALA A 83 8.21 0.85 -2.94
N LEU A 84 7.08 1.41 -2.54
CA LEU A 84 6.65 2.76 -2.86
C LEU A 84 6.31 3.49 -1.55
N ALA A 85 6.66 4.76 -1.47
CA ALA A 85 6.18 5.68 -0.44
C ALA A 85 5.50 6.89 -1.09
N SER A 86 4.73 7.66 -0.33
CA SER A 86 4.10 8.89 -0.80
C SER A 86 4.73 10.11 -0.15
N ARG A 87 5.00 11.15 -0.94
CA ARG A 87 5.38 12.48 -0.44
C ARG A 87 4.35 13.56 -0.76
N PRO A 88 4.35 14.69 -0.04
CA PRO A 88 3.59 15.88 -0.43
C PRO A 88 3.95 16.35 -1.84
N LYS A 89 2.99 16.93 -2.57
CA LYS A 89 3.26 17.60 -3.85
C LYS A 89 4.18 18.80 -3.60
N LEU A 90 5.15 19.02 -4.50
CA LEU A 90 5.91 20.27 -4.52
C LEU A 90 5.15 21.21 -5.44
N ILE A 91 4.65 22.29 -4.88
CA ILE A 91 3.84 23.29 -5.57
C ILE A 91 4.49 24.65 -5.35
N GLY A 92 4.56 25.47 -6.40
CA GLY A 92 5.10 26.82 -6.33
C GLY A 92 5.91 27.17 -7.58
N GLY A 93 6.08 28.47 -7.82
CA GLY A 93 6.88 28.98 -8.95
C GLY A 93 8.38 28.96 -8.66
N ALA A 94 9.16 29.62 -9.52
CA ALA A 94 10.64 29.59 -9.48
C ALA A 94 11.29 30.07 -8.16
N ARG A 95 10.55 30.77 -7.29
CA ARG A 95 11.03 31.29 -6.00
C ARG A 95 10.57 30.46 -4.79
N ALA A 96 9.88 29.34 -5.02
CA ALA A 96 9.38 28.51 -3.93
C ALA A 96 10.54 27.81 -3.20
N LEU A 97 10.44 27.81 -1.87
CA LEU A 97 11.32 27.05 -1.00
C LEU A 97 10.54 25.84 -0.47
N TYR A 98 11.22 24.73 -0.31
CA TYR A 98 10.64 23.47 0.15
C TYR A 98 11.40 22.98 1.36
N LEU A 99 10.68 22.38 2.30
CA LEU A 99 11.30 21.67 3.42
C LEU A 99 12.04 20.43 2.90
N ASP A 100 13.08 20.03 3.63
CA ASP A 100 13.73 18.75 3.40
C ASP A 100 12.74 17.62 3.66
N ASP A 101 12.82 16.60 2.81
CA ASP A 101 11.95 15.43 2.86
C ASP A 101 12.85 14.19 2.75
N PRO A 102 12.89 13.32 3.79
CA PRO A 102 13.81 12.19 3.84
C PRO A 102 13.53 11.12 2.78
N ILE A 103 12.31 11.09 2.22
CA ILE A 103 11.94 10.15 1.15
C ILE A 103 12.05 10.78 -0.24
N ARG A 104 12.38 12.07 -0.34
CA ARG A 104 12.62 12.74 -1.61
C ARG A 104 13.92 12.21 -2.22
N LYS A 105 13.84 11.73 -3.47
CA LYS A 105 15.04 11.48 -4.27
C LYS A 105 15.73 12.82 -4.54
N SER A 106 17.00 12.91 -4.13
CA SER A 106 17.93 14.00 -4.48
C SER A 106 18.09 14.10 -5.99
#